data_AF-A0AAJ7JGC7-F1
#
_entry.id   AF-A0AAJ7JGC7-F1
#
_cell.length_a   1.000
_cell.length_b   1.000
_cell.length_c   1.000
_cell.angle_alpha   90.00
_cell.angle_beta   90.00
_cell.angle_gamma   90.00
#
_symmetry.space_group_name_H-M   'P 1'
#
loop_
_entity.id
_entity.type
_entity.pdbx_description
1 polymer ?
#
loop_
_entity_poly.entity_id
_entity_poly.type
_entity_poly.pdbx_seq_one_letter_code
_entity_poly.pdbx_strand_id
1 'polypeptide(L)'
;MSNENLYSRRVSECSSRDYSDNEDRDHRSMTKENTPAKETSTERSFESVETTRTKNQTKDNYDRSNEEDDSTYNEDDANEMLFEDLLEVCAEISLPRGWSCLIASKGLSTTIVYLYMGLTTIGTPFTEKQVFIKRDMILHCTAVNREINPVIHNLIKQGKHLKVQNLTDIEELISEFHQRVICSGVSNIEGTRDINRIKIAYKDGIKWRHVLCPLILNNDSTRCTKCICLSRKLIRSANTPTKQWQKKKRVRKQDQECDLIKVYKRNCKCK
;
A
#
# COMPACT_ATOMS: atom_id res chain seq x y z
N MET A 1 -47.25 -10.51 4.07
CA MET A 1 -47.07 -9.69 2.86
C MET A 1 -45.61 -9.76 2.48
N SER A 2 -45.36 -10.50 1.41
CA SER A 2 -44.08 -10.78 0.79
C SER A 2 -43.57 -9.54 0.07
N ASN A 3 -42.29 -9.21 0.18
CA ASN A 3 -41.59 -8.44 -0.84
C ASN A 3 -40.18 -9.02 -1.03
N GLU A 4 -40.06 -9.78 -2.11
CA GLU A 4 -38.81 -10.22 -2.70
C GLU A 4 -38.08 -9.00 -3.27
N ASN A 5 -36.80 -8.84 -2.96
CA ASN A 5 -35.93 -7.93 -3.69
C ASN A 5 -34.78 -8.72 -4.31
N LEU A 6 -34.96 -9.02 -5.60
CA LEU A 6 -33.96 -9.53 -6.52
C LEU A 6 -32.87 -8.47 -6.75
N TYR A 7 -31.70 -8.62 -6.12
CA TYR A 7 -30.52 -7.86 -6.51
C TYR A 7 -29.68 -8.61 -7.55
N SER A 8 -29.73 -8.06 -8.76
CA SER A 8 -29.01 -8.47 -9.95
C SER A 8 -27.49 -8.45 -9.73
N ARG A 9 -26.88 -9.63 -9.75
CA ARG A 9 -25.44 -9.84 -9.62
C ARG A 9 -24.77 -9.70 -10.99
N ARG A 10 -24.47 -8.47 -11.44
CA ARG A 10 -23.57 -8.26 -12.60
C ARG A 10 -22.13 -8.51 -12.16
N VAL A 11 -21.65 -9.73 -12.42
CA VAL A 11 -20.24 -10.09 -12.32
C VAL A 11 -19.52 -9.37 -13.46
N SER A 12 -18.80 -8.28 -13.13
CA SER A 12 -17.85 -7.66 -14.06
C SER A 12 -16.82 -8.70 -14.47
N GLU A 13 -16.80 -9.02 -15.77
CA GLU A 13 -15.87 -9.95 -16.39
C GLU A 13 -14.45 -9.39 -16.26
N CYS A 14 -13.62 -10.08 -15.48
CA CYS A 14 -12.19 -9.81 -15.44
C CYS A 14 -11.60 -10.27 -16.78
N SER A 15 -11.47 -9.33 -17.72
CA SER A 15 -10.79 -9.54 -19.00
C SER A 15 -9.39 -10.08 -18.75
N SER A 16 -9.20 -11.36 -19.07
CA SER A 16 -7.92 -12.04 -19.09
C SER A 16 -7.24 -11.72 -20.41
N ARG A 17 -6.50 -10.61 -20.47
CA ARG A 17 -5.47 -10.49 -21.51
C ARG A 17 -4.31 -11.38 -21.11
N ASP A 18 -4.26 -12.55 -21.74
CA ASP A 18 -3.14 -13.47 -21.68
C ASP A 18 -1.94 -12.78 -22.34
N TYR A 19 -0.99 -12.31 -21.53
CA TYR A 19 0.31 -11.88 -22.03
C TYR A 19 1.06 -13.14 -22.46
N SER A 20 1.20 -13.30 -23.77
CA SER A 20 2.02 -14.33 -24.39
C SER A 20 3.49 -13.98 -24.15
N ASP A 21 4.15 -14.83 -23.37
CA ASP A 21 5.58 -14.79 -23.08
C ASP A 21 6.34 -15.15 -24.36
N ASN A 22 6.93 -14.15 -25.02
CA ASN A 22 7.89 -14.33 -26.11
C ASN A 22 9.28 -13.95 -25.58
N GLU A 23 9.95 -14.88 -24.90
CA GLU A 23 11.39 -14.80 -24.68
C GLU A 23 12.08 -15.88 -25.52
N ASP A 24 12.68 -15.44 -26.62
CA ASP A 24 13.83 -16.12 -27.23
C ASP A 24 14.60 -15.08 -28.04
N ARG A 25 15.65 -14.51 -27.43
CA ARG A 25 16.81 -14.02 -28.17
C ARG A 25 18.04 -13.92 -27.28
N ASP A 26 18.94 -14.87 -27.53
CA ASP A 26 20.35 -14.88 -27.20
C ASP A 26 21.02 -13.51 -27.31
N HIS A 27 21.74 -13.10 -26.26
CA HIS A 27 22.97 -12.35 -26.43
C HIS A 27 24.06 -12.82 -25.45
N ARG A 28 25.09 -13.37 -26.07
CA ARG A 28 26.37 -13.87 -25.59
C ARG A 28 27.33 -12.71 -25.28
N SER A 29 28.34 -13.01 -24.45
CA SER A 29 29.65 -12.32 -24.28
C SER A 29 29.65 -11.02 -23.44
N MET A 30 30.63 -10.67 -22.60
CA MET A 30 31.90 -11.27 -22.16
C MET A 30 32.21 -10.81 -20.72
N THR A 31 32.85 -11.67 -19.95
CA THR A 31 33.58 -11.39 -18.72
C THR A 31 34.85 -10.58 -19.00
N LYS A 32 35.16 -9.59 -18.14
CA LYS A 32 36.54 -9.19 -17.81
C LYS A 32 36.60 -8.69 -16.36
N GLU A 33 37.34 -9.44 -15.55
CA GLU A 33 37.88 -9.07 -14.25
C GLU A 33 38.90 -7.92 -14.40
N ASN A 34 39.03 -7.07 -13.37
CA ASN A 34 40.26 -6.98 -12.55
C ASN A 34 40.17 -5.87 -11.48
N THR A 35 40.07 -6.33 -10.22
CA THR A 35 40.96 -6.07 -9.06
C THR A 35 41.12 -4.64 -8.47
N PRO A 36 41.26 -4.51 -7.12
CA PRO A 36 41.07 -3.27 -6.36
C PRO A 36 42.36 -2.69 -5.77
N ALA A 37 42.30 -1.42 -5.34
CA ALA A 37 43.20 -0.76 -4.39
C ALA A 37 42.59 0.60 -4.02
N LYS A 38 42.85 1.28 -2.91
CA LYS A 38 43.34 1.01 -1.56
C LYS A 38 43.28 2.41 -0.92
N GLU A 39 42.79 2.46 0.31
CA GLU A 39 42.99 3.48 1.36
C GLU A 39 43.62 4.83 0.98
N THR A 40 43.03 5.93 1.48
CA THR A 40 43.70 6.79 2.48
C THR A 40 42.74 7.81 3.05
N SER A 41 42.67 7.81 4.38
CA SER A 41 42.16 8.88 5.22
C SER A 41 43.15 10.07 5.22
N THR A 42 42.65 11.30 5.26
CA THR A 42 43.43 12.45 5.73
C THR A 42 42.48 13.48 6.34
N GLU A 43 42.62 13.67 7.64
CA GLU A 43 42.11 14.80 8.42
C GLU A 43 42.97 16.05 8.17
N ARG A 44 42.34 17.24 8.13
CA ARG A 44 42.89 18.57 8.46
C ARG A 44 41.71 19.56 8.45
N SER A 45 41.16 19.97 9.60
CA SER A 45 41.62 21.02 10.52
C SER A 45 41.76 22.41 9.90
N PHE A 46 40.77 23.26 10.25
CA PHE A 46 40.74 24.72 10.45
C PHE A 46 41.69 25.64 9.67
N GLU A 47 41.10 26.61 8.96
CA GLU A 47 41.51 28.02 9.06
C GLU A 47 40.39 28.97 8.61
N SER A 48 39.92 29.79 9.56
CA SER A 48 39.03 30.93 9.37
C SER A 48 39.84 32.10 8.82
N VAL A 49 39.45 32.65 7.67
CA VAL A 49 39.98 33.91 7.14
C VAL A 49 38.86 34.92 7.00
N GLU A 50 38.88 35.87 7.93
CA GLU A 50 38.19 37.14 7.91
C GLU A 50 38.84 38.03 6.83
N THR A 51 38.08 38.50 5.86
CA THR A 51 38.50 39.65 5.03
C THR A 51 37.38 40.68 4.93
N THR A 52 37.79 41.89 5.26
CA THR A 52 37.00 43.08 5.46
C THR A 52 36.73 43.80 4.13
N ARG A 53 35.50 44.32 4.04
CA ARG A 53 35.17 45.69 3.59
C ARG A 53 35.52 46.08 2.14
N THR A 54 34.49 46.23 1.31
CA THR A 54 34.46 47.33 0.33
C THR A 54 33.09 48.01 0.34
N LYS A 55 33.05 49.25 0.85
CA LYS A 55 32.00 50.23 0.61
C LYS A 55 32.02 50.56 -0.88
N ASN A 56 30.86 50.62 -1.53
CA ASN A 56 30.62 51.57 -2.61
C ASN A 56 29.19 52.10 -2.48
N GLN A 57 29.12 53.38 -2.12
CA GLN A 57 27.95 54.22 -2.19
C GLN A 57 27.64 54.49 -3.67
N THR A 58 26.38 54.34 -4.06
CA THR A 58 25.85 55.13 -5.18
C THR A 58 24.50 55.69 -4.75
N LYS A 59 24.42 57.01 -4.82
CA LYS A 59 23.30 57.87 -4.46
C LYS A 59 22.21 57.81 -5.54
N ASP A 60 20.99 57.84 -5.04
CA ASP A 60 19.81 58.55 -5.53
C ASP A 60 19.30 58.29 -6.96
N ASN A 61 18.12 57.66 -7.05
CA ASN A 61 16.98 58.33 -7.65
C ASN A 61 15.63 57.76 -7.17
N TYR A 62 14.75 58.67 -6.79
CA TYR A 62 13.35 58.45 -6.44
C TYR A 62 12.58 57.94 -7.66
N ASP A 63 11.84 56.84 -7.52
CA ASP A 63 10.49 56.80 -8.09
C ASP A 63 9.54 56.09 -7.13
N ARG A 64 8.42 56.76 -6.90
CA ARG A 64 7.38 56.47 -5.93
C ARG A 64 6.17 56.01 -6.72
N SER A 65 5.98 54.71 -6.74
CA SER A 65 4.72 54.05 -7.07
C SER A 65 4.63 52.88 -6.10
N ASN A 66 4.01 53.06 -4.92
CA ASN A 66 2.58 52.80 -4.71
C ASN A 66 2.11 51.54 -5.44
N GLU A 67 2.72 50.40 -5.10
CA GLU A 67 1.98 49.16 -5.03
C GLU A 67 1.79 48.88 -3.54
N GLU A 68 0.62 49.29 -3.06
CA GLU A 68 0.00 48.71 -1.89
C GLU A 68 -0.06 47.21 -2.17
N ASP A 69 0.94 46.48 -1.67
CA ASP A 69 0.81 45.06 -1.38
C ASP A 69 -0.23 45.01 -0.25
N ASP A 70 -1.49 45.09 -0.67
CA ASP A 70 -2.65 44.63 0.06
C ASP A 70 -2.43 43.13 0.25
N SER A 71 -1.52 42.79 1.17
CA SER A 71 -1.56 41.55 1.89
C SER A 71 -2.86 41.62 2.65
N THR A 72 -3.93 41.24 1.96
CA THR A 72 -5.21 40.92 2.54
C THR A 72 -4.87 39.90 3.60
N TYR A 73 -4.75 40.36 4.85
CA TYR A 73 -4.77 39.51 6.02
C TYR A 73 -6.11 38.79 5.91
N ASN A 74 -6.08 37.58 5.33
CA ASN A 74 -7.25 36.73 5.29
C ASN A 74 -7.67 36.57 6.75
N GLU A 75 -8.80 37.16 7.11
CA GLU A 75 -9.43 37.01 8.44
C GLU A 75 -9.65 35.53 8.81
N ASP A 76 -9.52 34.61 7.85
CA ASP A 76 -9.53 33.16 8.07
C ASP A 76 -8.34 32.63 8.90
N ASP A 77 -7.22 33.37 9.01
CA ASP A 77 -6.05 32.94 9.79
C ASP A 77 -6.21 33.21 11.30
N ALA A 78 -7.24 33.97 11.69
CA ALA A 78 -7.47 34.35 13.09
C ALA A 78 -7.99 33.21 13.98
N ASN A 79 -8.38 32.06 13.38
CA ASN A 79 -8.95 30.91 14.09
C ASN A 79 -8.11 29.63 13.94
N GLU A 80 -6.84 29.73 13.52
CA GLU A 80 -5.97 28.56 13.48
C GLU A 80 -5.65 28.08 14.91
N MET A 81 -6.10 26.88 15.23
CA MET A 81 -5.83 26.22 16.51
C MET A 81 -4.33 25.90 16.64
N LEU A 82 -3.71 26.25 17.79
CA LEU A 82 -2.35 25.82 18.08
C LEU A 82 -2.32 24.35 18.48
N PHE A 83 -1.16 23.70 18.32
CA PHE A 83 -1.01 22.30 18.71
C PHE A 83 -1.17 22.12 20.23
N GLU A 84 -0.71 23.09 21.02
CA GLU A 84 -0.87 23.11 22.48
C GLU A 84 -2.36 23.18 22.87
N ASP A 85 -3.14 24.04 22.22
CA ASP A 85 -4.59 24.12 22.45
C ASP A 85 -5.27 22.79 22.07
N LEU A 86 -4.90 22.22 20.92
CA LEU A 86 -5.40 20.93 20.49
C LEU A 86 -5.07 19.83 21.50
N LEU A 87 -3.87 19.81 22.07
CA LEU A 87 -3.48 18.80 23.07
C LEU A 87 -4.38 18.81 24.31
N GLU A 88 -4.83 19.98 24.75
CA GLU A 88 -5.70 20.12 25.92
C GLU A 88 -7.09 19.53 25.67
N VAL A 89 -7.62 19.71 24.45
CA VAL A 89 -9.00 19.32 24.10
C VAL A 89 -9.09 18.07 23.22
N CYS A 90 -7.97 17.42 22.87
CA CYS A 90 -7.94 16.30 21.91
C CYS A 90 -8.77 15.08 22.34
N ALA A 91 -9.05 14.94 23.63
CA ALA A 91 -9.90 13.89 24.20
C ALA A 91 -11.39 14.23 24.17
N GLU A 92 -11.77 15.49 23.94
CA GLU A 92 -13.16 15.97 23.86
C GLU A 92 -13.80 15.73 22.48
N ILE A 93 -12.99 15.36 21.49
CA ILE A 93 -13.43 15.05 20.13
C ILE A 93 -14.47 13.92 20.13
N SER A 94 -15.55 14.11 19.37
CA SER A 94 -16.60 13.10 19.22
C SER A 94 -16.14 11.96 18.30
N LEU A 95 -15.70 10.85 18.89
CA LEU A 95 -15.17 9.70 18.14
C LEU A 95 -16.23 8.63 17.84
N PRO A 96 -16.24 8.03 16.63
CA PRO A 96 -17.06 6.86 16.34
C PRO A 96 -16.69 5.67 17.22
N ARG A 97 -17.65 4.75 17.43
CA ARG A 97 -17.44 3.56 18.25
C ARG A 97 -16.22 2.75 17.79
N GLY A 98 -15.35 2.44 18.75
CA GLY A 98 -14.13 1.65 18.53
C GLY A 98 -12.88 2.48 18.22
N TRP A 99 -13.03 3.80 18.04
CA TRP A 99 -11.89 4.72 18.04
C TRP A 99 -11.54 5.15 19.45
N SER A 100 -10.25 5.44 19.68
CA SER A 100 -9.77 6.04 20.92
C SER A 100 -8.65 7.03 20.65
N CYS A 101 -8.53 8.04 21.50
CA CYS A 101 -7.43 9.01 21.47
C CYS A 101 -6.32 8.55 22.44
N LEU A 102 -5.07 8.66 22.01
CA LEU A 102 -3.91 8.57 22.88
C LEU A 102 -2.89 9.66 22.53
N ILE A 103 -2.11 10.06 23.51
CA ILE A 103 -1.01 11.01 23.34
C ILE A 103 0.28 10.22 23.52
N ALA A 104 1.15 10.28 22.52
CA ALA A 104 2.46 9.63 22.55
C ALA A 104 3.56 10.69 22.49
N SER A 105 4.50 10.62 23.43
CA SER A 105 5.67 11.50 23.46
C SER A 105 6.95 10.69 23.34
N LYS A 106 7.87 11.14 22.48
CA LYS A 106 9.22 10.59 22.34
C LYS A 106 10.23 11.74 22.31
N GLY A 107 10.97 11.90 23.39
CA GLY A 107 11.85 13.06 23.56
C GLY A 107 11.03 14.35 23.63
N LEU A 108 11.35 15.31 22.76
CA LEU A 108 10.62 16.58 22.65
C LEU A 108 9.45 16.54 21.66
N SER A 109 9.22 15.40 21.00
CA SER A 109 8.12 15.25 20.05
C SER A 109 6.90 14.65 20.73
N THR A 110 5.78 15.37 20.70
CA THR A 110 4.46 14.86 21.10
C THR A 110 3.61 14.63 19.86
N THR A 111 2.81 13.58 19.87
CA THR A 111 1.92 13.20 18.76
C THR A 111 0.59 12.76 19.35
N ILE A 112 -0.49 13.35 18.85
CA ILE A 112 -1.85 12.90 19.13
C ILE A 112 -2.16 11.78 18.15
N VAL A 113 -2.68 10.66 18.66
CA VAL A 113 -2.98 9.48 17.86
C VAL A 113 -4.42 9.06 18.13
N TYR A 114 -5.23 9.12 17.08
CA TYR A 114 -6.53 8.45 17.07
C TYR A 114 -6.35 7.08 16.45
N LEU A 115 -6.79 6.04 17.14
CA LEU A 115 -6.60 4.66 16.71
C LEU A 115 -7.93 3.92 16.66
N TYR A 116 -8.07 3.07 15.66
CA TYR A 116 -9.16 2.11 15.54
C TYR A 116 -8.58 0.69 15.61
N MET A 117 -8.99 -0.06 16.62
CA MET A 117 -8.55 -1.45 16.82
C MET A 117 -9.53 -2.43 16.18
N GLY A 118 -9.00 -3.34 15.38
CA GLY A 118 -9.70 -4.52 14.90
C GLY A 118 -9.38 -5.75 15.75
N LEU A 119 -10.16 -6.83 15.56
CA LEU A 119 -9.88 -8.14 16.13
C LEU A 119 -9.57 -9.13 15.02
N THR A 120 -8.51 -9.91 15.19
CA THR A 120 -8.22 -11.06 14.32
C THR A 120 -9.25 -12.18 14.55
N THR A 121 -9.26 -13.19 13.67
CA THR A 121 -10.16 -14.36 13.80
C THR A 121 -9.93 -15.17 15.09
N ILE A 122 -8.75 -15.05 15.70
CA ILE A 122 -8.41 -15.69 16.98
C ILE A 122 -8.65 -14.78 18.18
N GLY A 123 -9.27 -13.61 17.97
CA GLY A 123 -9.57 -12.64 19.03
C GLY A 123 -8.39 -11.74 19.44
N THR A 124 -7.22 -11.86 18.80
CA THR A 124 -6.08 -10.98 19.09
C THR A 124 -6.36 -9.57 18.52
N PRO A 125 -6.21 -8.51 19.32
CA PRO A 125 -6.38 -7.13 18.84
C PRO A 125 -5.22 -6.71 17.93
N PHE A 126 -5.52 -5.89 16.94
CA PHE A 126 -4.52 -5.28 16.07
C PHE A 126 -4.98 -3.88 15.64
N THR A 127 -4.02 -3.03 15.30
CA THR A 127 -4.32 -1.67 14.84
C THR A 127 -4.72 -1.70 13.37
N GLU A 128 -5.96 -1.29 13.10
CA GLU A 128 -6.53 -1.33 11.76
C GLU A 128 -6.38 0.03 11.05
N LYS A 129 -6.71 1.12 11.74
CA LYS A 129 -6.56 2.50 11.24
C LYS A 129 -5.92 3.38 12.30
N GLN A 130 -5.13 4.35 11.89
CA GLN A 130 -4.62 5.39 12.78
C GLN A 130 -4.62 6.74 12.06
N VAL A 131 -4.81 7.79 12.85
CA VAL A 131 -4.66 9.17 12.46
C VAL A 131 -3.66 9.79 13.44
N PHE A 132 -2.61 10.42 12.93
CA PHE A 132 -1.58 11.07 13.72
C PHE A 132 -1.59 12.55 13.42
N ILE A 133 -1.46 13.35 14.48
CA ILE A 133 -1.27 14.79 14.39
C ILE A 133 -0.03 15.13 15.21
N LYS A 134 0.94 15.75 14.56
CA LYS A 134 2.17 16.21 15.18
C LYS A 134 2.09 17.73 15.40
N ARG A 135 3.17 18.28 15.96
CA ARG A 135 3.31 19.71 16.23
C ARG A 135 3.11 20.62 15.02
N ASP A 136 3.37 20.13 13.81
CA ASP A 136 3.15 20.87 12.56
C ASP A 136 1.67 20.94 12.14
N MET A 137 0.75 20.37 12.94
CA MET A 137 -0.67 20.26 12.67
C MET A 137 -0.98 19.51 11.37
N ILE A 138 -0.01 18.77 10.80
CA ILE A 138 -0.23 17.99 9.59
C ILE A 138 -0.79 16.63 9.97
N LEU A 139 -1.90 16.27 9.33
CA LEU A 139 -2.57 15.01 9.56
C LEU A 139 -1.96 13.90 8.71
N HIS A 140 -1.55 12.82 9.37
CA HIS A 140 -1.10 11.59 8.74
C HIS A 140 -2.09 10.47 9.01
N CYS A 141 -2.35 9.62 8.02
CA CYS A 141 -3.19 8.45 8.20
C CYS A 141 -2.40 7.17 7.95
N THR A 142 -2.67 6.12 8.71
CA THR A 142 -2.23 4.76 8.39
C THR A 142 -3.41 3.80 8.37
N ALA A 143 -3.31 2.80 7.49
CA ALA A 143 -4.22 1.67 7.40
C ALA A 143 -3.39 0.38 7.38
N VAL A 144 -3.60 -0.53 8.33
CA VAL A 144 -2.83 -1.78 8.48
C VAL A 144 -1.31 -1.54 8.40
N ASN A 145 -0.81 -0.62 9.23
CA ASN A 145 0.61 -0.23 9.31
C ASN A 145 1.22 0.32 8.01
N ARG A 146 0.39 0.80 7.07
CA ARG A 146 0.84 1.51 5.87
C ARG A 146 0.35 2.94 5.91
N GLU A 147 1.26 3.87 5.71
CA GLU A 147 0.90 5.27 5.53
C GLU A 147 0.10 5.42 4.23
N ILE A 148 -0.96 6.21 4.31
CA ILE A 148 -1.85 6.53 3.21
C ILE A 148 -1.93 8.05 3.09
N ASN A 149 -2.09 8.53 1.86
CA ASN A 149 -2.40 9.93 1.65
C ASN A 149 -3.93 10.11 1.71
N PRO A 150 -4.48 10.82 2.71
CA PRO A 150 -5.92 10.93 2.88
C PRO A 150 -6.60 11.70 1.72
N VAL A 151 -5.88 12.58 1.01
CA VAL A 151 -6.39 13.25 -0.20
C VAL A 151 -6.54 12.25 -1.34
N ILE A 152 -5.52 11.43 -1.61
CA ILE A 152 -5.56 10.41 -2.69
C ILE A 152 -6.68 9.39 -2.44
N HIS A 153 -6.98 9.10 -1.17
CA HIS A 153 -8.03 8.16 -0.78
C HIS A 153 -9.41 8.79 -0.57
N ASN A 154 -9.59 10.08 -0.89
CA ASN A 154 -10.85 10.82 -0.71
C ASN A 154 -11.38 10.72 0.74
N LEU A 155 -10.48 10.79 1.73
CA LEU A 155 -10.84 10.93 3.15
C LEU A 155 -11.08 12.39 3.53
N ILE A 156 -10.55 13.31 2.73
CA ILE A 156 -10.70 14.75 2.88
C ILE A 156 -11.45 15.27 1.64
N LYS A 157 -12.40 16.19 1.85
CA LYS A 157 -13.17 16.83 0.78
C LYS A 157 -12.23 17.62 -0.15
N GLN A 158 -12.54 17.64 -1.44
CA GLN A 158 -11.73 18.35 -2.43
C GLN A 158 -11.62 19.84 -2.06
N GLY A 159 -10.40 20.39 -2.08
CA GLY A 159 -10.13 21.78 -1.72
C GLY A 159 -9.74 22.01 -0.26
N LYS A 160 -9.87 21.01 0.63
CA LYS A 160 -9.36 21.09 2.00
C LYS A 160 -7.89 20.65 2.09
N HIS A 161 -7.17 21.20 3.07
CA HIS A 161 -5.75 20.92 3.31
C HIS A 161 -5.53 19.78 4.32
N LEU A 162 -4.31 19.25 4.37
CA LEU A 162 -3.88 18.27 5.38
C LEU A 162 -3.59 18.90 6.75
N LYS A 163 -3.43 20.23 6.78
CA LYS A 163 -3.20 20.98 8.01
C LYS A 163 -4.53 21.11 8.75
N VAL A 164 -4.54 20.69 10.01
CA VAL A 164 -5.69 20.77 10.90
C VAL A 164 -5.86 22.22 11.34
N GLN A 165 -7.03 22.81 11.07
CA GLN A 165 -7.34 24.18 11.51
C GLN A 165 -8.18 24.19 12.79
N ASN A 166 -9.02 23.17 12.98
CA ASN A 166 -9.94 23.05 14.11
C ASN A 166 -10.29 21.57 14.40
N LEU A 167 -11.04 21.33 15.48
CA LEU A 167 -11.46 19.97 15.86
C LEU A 167 -12.39 19.32 14.82
N THR A 168 -13.21 20.10 14.13
CA THR A 168 -14.15 19.60 13.13
C THR A 168 -13.42 18.93 11.96
N ASP A 169 -12.24 19.42 11.57
CA ASP A 169 -11.43 18.76 10.54
C ASP A 169 -11.02 17.34 10.94
N ILE A 170 -10.69 17.14 12.22
CA ILE A 170 -10.33 15.83 12.79
C ILE A 170 -11.56 14.92 12.82
N GLU A 171 -12.70 15.44 13.30
CA GLU A 171 -13.96 14.70 13.38
C GLU A 171 -14.46 14.24 12.01
N GLU A 172 -14.50 15.14 11.03
CA GLU A 172 -14.91 14.84 9.65
C GLU A 172 -14.02 13.74 9.06
N LEU A 173 -12.70 13.87 9.19
CA LEU A 173 -11.78 12.89 8.65
C LEU A 173 -11.90 11.53 9.36
N ILE A 174 -12.00 11.50 10.69
CA ILE A 174 -12.17 10.23 11.43
C ILE A 174 -13.49 9.57 11.04
N SER A 175 -14.57 10.33 10.90
CA SER A 175 -15.87 9.83 10.47
C SER A 175 -15.80 9.21 9.06
N GLU A 176 -15.22 9.92 8.10
CA GLU A 176 -14.99 9.42 6.74
C GLU A 176 -14.11 8.17 6.75
N PHE A 177 -13.00 8.20 7.49
CA PHE A 177 -12.07 7.08 7.54
C PHE A 177 -12.68 5.87 8.26
N HIS A 178 -13.50 6.08 9.27
CA HIS A 178 -14.26 5.02 9.95
C HIS A 178 -15.13 4.24 8.96
N GLN A 179 -15.84 4.95 8.08
CA GLN A 179 -16.74 4.35 7.08
C GLN A 179 -16.00 3.56 5.99
N ARG A 180 -14.74 3.88 5.70
CA ARG A 180 -14.01 3.15 4.65
C ARG A 180 -13.66 1.72 5.07
N VAL A 181 -13.86 0.77 4.16
CA VAL A 181 -13.50 -0.64 4.40
C VAL A 181 -12.06 -0.88 3.97
N ILE A 182 -11.27 -1.54 4.81
CA ILE A 182 -9.94 -2.00 4.41
C ILE A 182 -10.10 -3.27 3.58
N CYS A 183 -9.56 -3.27 2.37
CA CYS A 183 -9.51 -4.46 1.53
C CYS A 183 -8.86 -5.61 2.30
N SER A 184 -9.53 -6.74 2.43
CA SER A 184 -9.04 -7.92 3.16
C SER A 184 -7.94 -8.69 2.43
N GLY A 185 -7.69 -8.37 1.15
CA GLY A 185 -6.71 -9.07 0.32
C GLY A 185 -7.15 -10.51 0.03
N VAL A 186 -6.19 -11.42 -0.11
CA VAL A 186 -6.40 -12.85 -0.28
C VAL A 186 -5.75 -13.56 0.90
N SER A 187 -6.56 -14.22 1.71
CA SER A 187 -6.13 -15.12 2.79
C SER A 187 -6.14 -16.58 2.33
N ASN A 188 -5.44 -17.45 3.08
CA ASN A 188 -5.47 -18.91 2.92
C ASN A 188 -5.10 -19.42 1.53
N ILE A 189 -3.85 -19.18 1.14
CA ILE A 189 -3.29 -19.74 -0.11
C ILE A 189 -2.21 -20.80 0.16
N GLU A 190 -2.22 -21.36 1.37
CA GLU A 190 -1.45 -22.55 1.73
C GLU A 190 -1.71 -23.66 0.71
N GLY A 191 -0.63 -24.09 0.03
CA GLY A 191 -0.68 -25.09 -1.05
C GLY A 191 -0.43 -24.53 -2.46
N THR A 192 -0.54 -23.21 -2.69
CA THR A 192 -0.21 -22.63 -4.01
C THR A 192 1.28 -22.33 -4.13
N ARG A 193 2.04 -23.28 -4.69
CA ARG A 193 3.48 -23.09 -4.96
C ARG A 193 3.75 -21.98 -6.00
N ASP A 194 2.74 -21.59 -6.77
CA ASP A 194 2.88 -20.67 -7.91
C ASP A 194 2.73 -19.18 -7.56
N ILE A 195 2.49 -18.79 -6.29
CA ILE A 195 2.34 -17.36 -5.96
C ILE A 195 3.61 -16.57 -6.26
N ASN A 196 4.79 -17.17 -6.05
CA ASN A 196 6.08 -16.53 -6.33
C ASN A 196 6.28 -16.20 -7.81
N ARG A 197 5.48 -16.78 -8.72
CA ARG A 197 5.50 -16.46 -10.15
C ARG A 197 4.61 -15.27 -10.51
N ILE A 198 3.73 -14.85 -9.60
CA ILE A 198 2.74 -13.83 -9.85
C ILE A 198 3.35 -12.45 -9.54
N LYS A 199 3.97 -11.84 -10.54
CA LYS A 199 4.55 -10.47 -10.49
C LYS A 199 3.53 -9.36 -10.12
N ILE A 200 2.24 -9.68 -10.09
CA ILE A 200 1.14 -8.72 -9.83
C ILE A 200 0.65 -8.72 -8.38
N ALA A 201 1.33 -9.41 -7.46
CA ALA A 201 0.94 -9.46 -6.06
C ALA A 201 2.14 -9.28 -5.10
N TYR A 202 1.87 -8.76 -3.91
CA TYR A 202 2.83 -8.66 -2.82
C TYR A 202 2.22 -9.23 -1.52
N LYS A 203 3.09 -9.62 -0.59
CA LYS A 203 2.70 -10.11 0.73
C LYS A 203 2.60 -8.93 1.72
N ASP A 204 1.48 -8.85 2.42
CA ASP A 204 1.15 -7.84 3.43
C ASP A 204 0.82 -8.53 4.75
N GLY A 205 1.84 -8.70 5.60
CA GLY A 205 1.75 -9.59 6.75
C GLY A 205 1.42 -11.02 6.32
N ILE A 206 0.24 -11.52 6.69
CA ILE A 206 -0.25 -12.87 6.33
C ILE A 206 -1.15 -12.89 5.08
N LYS A 207 -1.50 -11.71 4.54
CA LYS A 207 -2.43 -11.57 3.42
C LYS A 207 -1.66 -11.29 2.13
N TRP A 208 -2.18 -11.78 1.00
CA TRP A 208 -1.67 -11.41 -0.31
C TRP A 208 -2.53 -10.33 -0.93
N ARG A 209 -1.90 -9.32 -1.53
CA ARG A 209 -2.59 -8.20 -2.16
C ARG A 209 -2.09 -8.02 -3.58
N HIS A 210 -2.99 -7.57 -4.45
CA HIS A 210 -2.60 -7.12 -5.76
C HIS A 210 -1.75 -5.83 -5.65
N VAL A 211 -0.74 -5.65 -6.50
CA VAL A 211 0.16 -4.46 -6.47
C VAL A 211 -0.58 -3.13 -6.60
N LEU A 212 -1.65 -3.10 -7.40
CA LEU A 212 -2.57 -1.96 -7.54
C LEU A 212 -3.78 -2.03 -6.60
N CYS A 213 -3.68 -2.69 -5.45
CA CYS A 213 -4.74 -2.70 -4.45
C CYS A 213 -4.83 -1.30 -3.81
N PRO A 214 -6.00 -0.64 -3.82
CA PRO A 214 -6.13 0.69 -3.22
C PRO A 214 -6.04 0.68 -1.69
N LEU A 215 -5.90 -0.49 -1.06
CA LEU A 215 -5.94 -0.74 0.40
C LEU A 215 -7.26 -0.37 1.07
N ILE A 216 -7.78 0.82 0.81
CA ILE A 216 -9.02 1.39 1.31
C ILE A 216 -10.07 1.36 0.21
N LEU A 217 -11.29 0.99 0.56
CA LEU A 217 -12.43 0.83 -0.32
C LEU A 217 -13.54 1.79 0.09
N ASN A 218 -14.18 2.35 -0.92
CA ASN A 218 -15.27 3.32 -0.76
C ASN A 218 -16.65 2.65 -0.81
N ASN A 219 -16.68 1.32 -0.70
CA ASN A 219 -17.90 0.53 -0.76
C ASN A 219 -17.87 -0.55 0.31
N ASP A 220 -19.00 -1.21 0.52
CA ASP A 220 -19.14 -2.28 1.50
C ASP A 220 -18.47 -3.59 1.07
N SER A 221 -17.71 -3.58 -0.02
CA SER A 221 -16.97 -4.76 -0.45
C SER A 221 -15.79 -5.00 0.48
N THR A 222 -15.63 -6.23 0.92
CA THR A 222 -14.47 -6.63 1.72
C THR A 222 -13.18 -6.74 0.90
N ARG A 223 -13.24 -6.67 -0.44
CA ARG A 223 -12.08 -6.83 -1.33
C ARG A 223 -12.22 -5.99 -2.59
N CYS A 224 -11.12 -5.39 -3.04
CA CYS A 224 -11.10 -4.77 -4.36
C CYS A 224 -11.23 -5.84 -5.46
N THR A 225 -11.75 -5.43 -6.62
CA THR A 225 -11.93 -6.29 -7.80
C THR A 225 -10.63 -7.00 -8.22
N LYS A 226 -9.50 -6.30 -8.16
CA LYS A 226 -8.18 -6.87 -8.49
C LYS A 226 -7.75 -7.98 -7.52
N CYS A 227 -7.99 -7.81 -6.22
CA CYS A 227 -7.74 -8.86 -5.22
C CYS A 227 -8.72 -10.04 -5.37
N ILE A 228 -9.98 -9.79 -5.77
CA ILE A 228 -10.93 -10.86 -6.10
C ILE A 228 -10.42 -11.67 -7.30
N CYS A 229 -9.95 -11.02 -8.36
CA CYS A 229 -9.44 -11.71 -9.55
C CYS A 229 -8.12 -12.45 -9.26
N LEU A 230 -7.24 -11.87 -8.43
CA LEU A 230 -6.05 -12.56 -7.93
C LEU A 230 -6.41 -13.84 -7.19
N SER A 231 -7.38 -13.78 -6.26
CA SER A 231 -7.87 -14.96 -5.52
C SER A 231 -8.37 -16.06 -6.45
N ARG A 232 -9.16 -15.70 -7.48
CA ARG A 232 -9.65 -16.66 -8.48
C ARG A 232 -8.53 -17.32 -9.27
N LYS A 233 -7.51 -16.55 -9.69
CA LYS A 233 -6.34 -17.09 -10.42
C LYS A 233 -5.56 -18.07 -9.54
N LEU A 234 -5.34 -17.72 -8.28
CA LEU A 234 -4.64 -18.57 -7.31
C LEU A 234 -5.37 -19.90 -7.08
N ILE A 235 -6.69 -19.86 -6.85
CA ILE A 235 -7.51 -21.08 -6.67
C ILE A 235 -7.47 -21.97 -7.92
N ARG A 236 -7.54 -21.38 -9.13
CA ARG A 236 -7.46 -22.15 -10.39
C ARG A 236 -6.10 -22.83 -10.57
N SER A 237 -5.01 -22.14 -10.23
CA SER A 237 -3.66 -22.72 -10.28
C SER A 237 -3.47 -23.88 -9.31
N ALA A 238 -4.08 -23.80 -8.11
CA ALA A 238 -4.06 -24.89 -7.13
C ALA A 238 -4.73 -26.16 -7.67
N ASN A 239 -5.84 -25.98 -8.40
CA ASN A 239 -6.68 -27.07 -8.88
C ASN A 239 -6.28 -27.58 -10.27
N THR A 240 -5.28 -26.99 -10.92
CA THR A 240 -4.82 -27.52 -12.21
C THR A 240 -4.02 -28.79 -11.90
N PRO A 241 -4.47 -29.99 -12.34
CA PRO A 241 -3.71 -31.20 -12.10
C PRO A 241 -2.33 -31.00 -12.70
N THR A 242 -1.30 -31.03 -11.85
CA THR A 242 0.09 -30.92 -12.27
C THR A 242 0.29 -31.85 -13.46
N LYS A 243 0.93 -31.36 -14.54
CA LYS A 243 1.26 -32.16 -15.74
C LYS A 243 1.93 -33.51 -15.42
N GLN A 244 2.40 -33.69 -14.18
CA GLN A 244 2.82 -34.94 -13.57
C GLN A 244 1.75 -36.06 -13.58
N TRP A 245 0.46 -35.74 -13.42
CA TRP A 245 -0.65 -36.71 -13.55
C TRP A 245 -0.85 -37.15 -15.01
N GLN A 246 -0.68 -36.25 -15.98
CA GLN A 246 -0.73 -36.61 -17.40
C GLN A 246 0.49 -37.44 -17.83
N LYS A 247 1.69 -37.18 -17.28
CA LYS A 247 2.86 -38.05 -17.47
C LYS A 247 2.65 -39.45 -16.88
N LYS A 248 2.07 -39.59 -15.67
CA LYS A 248 1.74 -40.90 -15.08
C LYS A 248 0.70 -41.69 -15.88
N LYS A 249 -0.29 -41.03 -16.49
CA LYS A 249 -1.24 -41.70 -17.40
C LYS A 249 -0.57 -42.18 -18.69
N ARG A 250 0.40 -41.44 -19.25
CA ARG A 250 1.18 -41.90 -20.41
C ARG A 250 2.05 -43.11 -20.08
N VAL A 251 2.76 -43.11 -18.94
CA VAL A 251 3.60 -44.23 -18.52
C VAL A 251 2.76 -45.50 -18.32
N ARG A 252 1.62 -45.42 -17.62
CA ARG A 252 0.73 -46.59 -17.45
C ARG A 252 0.16 -47.14 -18.76
N LYS A 253 -0.08 -46.29 -19.76
CA LYS A 253 -0.54 -46.73 -21.08
C LYS A 253 0.58 -47.42 -21.87
N GLN A 254 1.81 -46.92 -21.73
CA GLN A 254 3.01 -47.49 -22.37
C GLN A 254 3.43 -48.82 -21.73
N ASP A 255 3.27 -48.97 -20.41
CA ASP A 255 3.52 -50.21 -19.69
C ASP A 255 2.48 -51.29 -20.06
N GLN A 256 1.20 -50.92 -20.21
CA GLN A 256 0.14 -51.83 -20.69
C GLN A 256 0.37 -52.32 -22.13
N GLU A 257 0.83 -51.44 -23.04
CA GLU A 257 1.20 -51.87 -24.41
C GLU A 257 2.41 -52.81 -24.42
N CYS A 258 3.42 -52.55 -23.58
CA CYS A 258 4.59 -53.43 -23.47
C CYS A 258 4.24 -54.84 -22.96
N ASP A 259 3.31 -54.94 -22.01
CA ASP A 259 2.90 -56.24 -21.47
C ASP A 259 2.03 -57.04 -22.44
N LEU A 260 1.19 -56.39 -23.25
CA LEU A 260 0.45 -57.04 -24.35
C LEU A 260 1.40 -57.62 -25.42
N ILE A 261 2.46 -56.88 -25.77
CA ILE A 261 3.48 -57.34 -26.74
C ILE A 261 4.26 -58.56 -26.19
N LYS A 262 4.55 -58.60 -24.88
CA LYS A 262 5.22 -59.75 -24.25
C LYS A 262 4.35 -61.01 -24.25
N VAL A 263 3.04 -60.88 -24.03
CA VAL A 263 2.09 -62.00 -24.09
C VAL A 263 2.03 -62.57 -25.51
N TYR A 264 1.94 -61.71 -26.53
CA TYR A 264 1.92 -62.15 -27.93
C TYR A 264 3.20 -62.89 -28.33
N LYS A 265 4.38 -62.40 -27.93
CA LYS A 265 5.66 -63.06 -28.22
C LYS A 265 5.86 -64.40 -27.53
N ARG A 266 5.24 -64.63 -26.35
CA ARG A 266 5.27 -65.94 -25.68
C ARG A 266 4.41 -66.97 -26.41
N ASN A 267 3.28 -66.56 -26.96
CA ASN A 267 2.37 -67.47 -27.69
C ASN A 267 2.88 -67.86 -29.09
N CYS A 268 3.79 -67.08 -29.68
CA CYS A 268 4.39 -67.40 -30.99
C CYS A 268 5.62 -68.33 -30.93
N LYS A 269 6.12 -68.71 -29.75
CA LYS A 269 7.29 -69.60 -29.60
C LYS A 269 6.94 -71.08 -29.37
N CYS A 270 5.67 -71.45 -29.44
CA CYS A 270 5.19 -72.83 -29.25
C CYS A 270 4.66 -73.48 -30.54
N LYS A 271 5.26 -73.17 -31.70
CA LYS A 271 5.01 -73.89 -32.95
C LYS A 271 6.32 -74.36 -33.56
#